data_AF-A0A7X0PEG5-F1
#
_entry.id   AF-A0A7X0PEG5-F1
#
_cell.length_a   1.000
_cell.length_b   1.000
_cell.length_c   1.000
_cell.angle_alpha   90.00
_cell.angle_beta   90.00
_cell.angle_gamma   90.00
#
_symmetry.space_group_name_H-M   'P 1'
#
loop_
_entity.id
_entity.type
_entity.pdbx_description
1 polymer ?
#
loop_
_entity_poly.entity_id
_entity_poly.type
_entity_poly.pdbx_seq_one_letter_code
_entity_poly.pdbx_strand_id
1 'polypeptide(L)'
;MRSANLQHPDSQRGVSLIESLVAIAIMSLGILGILGIQMRTLTDTSTTLRRAQAIRLIEDLGERMKTNPNALADLGTYVTTFAATPTVGTCATGCTHTQLATYDLAVWKKAVRDNLPLGQASIFVPPAETAVAAGQRRQLGVMIAWRENESDLTAAYKDNIDATKVRAADGTLSNGAGFQCPANFTCHLQYIPVAARCAPYAPGGNTTMYYCPGV
;
A
#
# COMPACT_ATOMS: atom_id res chain seq x y z
N MET A 1 -80.61 -43.20 3.35
CA MET A 1 -79.93 -41.99 2.84
C MET A 1 -78.47 -42.06 3.29
N ARG A 2 -77.56 -42.58 2.44
CA ARG A 2 -76.56 -41.84 1.64
C ARG A 2 -75.72 -40.84 2.46
N SER A 3 -74.43 -41.14 2.59
CA SER A 3 -73.33 -40.19 2.35
C SER A 3 -72.06 -40.99 2.08
N ALA A 4 -71.67 -41.01 0.79
CA ALA A 4 -70.38 -41.51 0.34
C ALA A 4 -69.38 -40.34 0.43
N ASN A 5 -68.25 -40.56 1.10
CA ASN A 5 -67.13 -39.63 1.08
C ASN A 5 -66.14 -40.14 0.02
N LEU A 6 -66.01 -39.39 -1.08
CA LEU A 6 -65.12 -39.71 -2.19
C LEU A 6 -63.69 -39.30 -1.80
N GLN A 7 -62.85 -40.25 -1.38
CA GLN A 7 -61.40 -40.02 -1.40
C GLN A 7 -60.94 -39.97 -2.86
N HIS A 8 -60.41 -38.82 -3.27
CA HIS A 8 -59.66 -38.67 -4.52
C HIS A 8 -58.24 -39.22 -4.28
N PRO A 9 -57.82 -40.31 -4.95
CA PRO A 9 -56.41 -40.68 -4.94
C PRO A 9 -55.68 -39.75 -5.90
N ASP A 10 -54.88 -38.83 -5.36
CA ASP A 10 -53.98 -38.03 -6.19
C ASP A 10 -53.02 -38.96 -6.94
N SER A 11 -53.15 -38.96 -8.25
CA SER A 11 -52.31 -39.70 -9.19
C SER A 11 -50.91 -39.09 -9.16
N GLN A 12 -50.02 -39.68 -8.34
CA GLN A 12 -48.59 -39.43 -8.45
C GLN A 12 -48.09 -40.02 -9.77
N ARG A 13 -48.07 -39.19 -10.82
CA ARG A 13 -47.48 -39.53 -12.11
C ARG A 13 -45.97 -39.35 -12.00
N GLY A 14 -45.21 -40.33 -12.47
CA GLY A 14 -43.75 -40.44 -12.38
C GLY A 14 -42.94 -39.35 -13.13
N VAL A 15 -43.17 -38.08 -12.79
CA VAL A 15 -42.41 -36.91 -13.25
C VAL A 15 -41.27 -36.54 -12.27
N SER A 16 -41.25 -37.17 -11.09
CA SER A 16 -40.27 -36.94 -10.00
C SER A 16 -38.80 -37.05 -10.44
N LEU A 17 -38.48 -37.98 -11.35
CA LEU A 17 -37.08 -38.20 -11.76
C LEU A 17 -36.57 -37.08 -12.68
N ILE A 18 -37.41 -36.61 -13.61
CA ILE A 18 -37.08 -35.47 -14.49
C ILE A 18 -37.01 -34.18 -13.67
N GLU A 19 -37.94 -33.98 -12.74
CA GLU A 19 -37.95 -32.82 -11.84
C GLU A 19 -36.68 -32.74 -10.98
N SER A 20 -36.24 -33.87 -10.42
CA SER A 20 -35.01 -33.94 -9.63
C SER A 20 -33.77 -33.67 -10.49
N LEU A 21 -33.74 -34.16 -11.73
CA LEU A 21 -32.60 -33.98 -12.65
C LEU A 21 -32.49 -32.51 -13.09
N VAL A 22 -33.64 -31.86 -13.36
CA VAL A 22 -33.70 -30.42 -13.65
C VAL A 22 -33.31 -29.59 -12.42
N ALA A 23 -33.75 -29.97 -11.22
CA ALA A 23 -33.37 -29.29 -9.98
C ALA A 23 -31.85 -29.36 -9.72
N ILE A 24 -31.23 -30.53 -9.91
CA ILE A 24 -29.77 -30.71 -9.80
C ILE A 24 -29.04 -29.91 -10.87
N ALA A 25 -29.54 -29.89 -12.12
CA ALA A 25 -28.96 -29.10 -13.19
C ALA A 25 -28.97 -27.59 -12.87
N ILE A 26 -30.11 -27.06 -12.42
CA ILE A 26 -30.24 -25.65 -12.02
C ILE A 26 -29.33 -25.35 -10.81
N MET A 27 -29.30 -26.23 -9.80
CA MET A 27 -28.47 -26.05 -8.61
C MET A 27 -26.98 -26.06 -8.96
N SER A 28 -26.54 -26.98 -9.82
CA SER A 28 -25.13 -27.03 -10.27
C SER A 28 -24.71 -25.78 -11.04
N LEU A 29 -25.56 -25.27 -11.94
CA LEU A 29 -25.33 -24.00 -12.63
C LEU A 29 -25.29 -22.82 -11.65
N GLY A 30 -26.18 -22.82 -10.64
CA GLY A 30 -26.18 -21.82 -9.57
C GLY A 30 -24.89 -21.82 -8.75
N ILE A 31 -24.38 -22.99 -8.36
CA ILE A 31 -23.12 -23.12 -7.61
C ILE A 31 -21.93 -22.68 -8.46
N LEU A 32 -21.88 -23.07 -9.74
CA LEU A 32 -20.81 -22.63 -10.66
C LEU A 32 -20.81 -21.10 -10.84
N GLY A 33 -22.00 -20.48 -10.92
CA GLY A 33 -22.13 -19.03 -10.97
C GLY A 33 -21.58 -18.35 -9.71
N ILE A 34 -21.90 -18.86 -8.52
CA ILE A 34 -21.41 -18.34 -7.25
C ILE A 34 -19.89 -18.51 -7.13
N LEU A 35 -19.34 -19.66 -7.51
CA LEU A 35 -17.90 -19.91 -7.48
C LEU A 35 -17.14 -18.95 -8.41
N GLY A 36 -17.70 -18.67 -9.60
CA GLY A 36 -17.14 -17.69 -10.52
C GLY A 36 -17.04 -16.28 -9.89
N ILE A 37 -18.10 -15.86 -9.19
CA ILE A 37 -18.11 -14.59 -8.46
C ILE A 37 -17.10 -14.61 -7.31
N GLN A 38 -17.05 -15.69 -6.51
CA GLN A 38 -16.11 -15.81 -5.39
C GLN A 38 -14.65 -15.71 -5.84
N MET A 39 -14.28 -16.34 -6.95
CA MET A 39 -12.93 -16.23 -7.50
C MET A 39 -12.58 -14.81 -7.92
N ARG A 40 -13.49 -14.12 -8.62
CA ARG A 40 -13.28 -12.72 -9.01
C ARG A 40 -13.12 -11.80 -7.80
N THR A 41 -13.98 -11.96 -6.78
CA THR A 41 -13.89 -11.20 -5.53
C THR A 41 -12.56 -11.42 -4.81
N LEU A 42 -12.03 -12.65 -4.80
CA LEU A 42 -10.71 -12.94 -4.22
C LEU A 42 -9.59 -12.19 -4.95
N THR A 43 -9.62 -12.15 -6.29
CA THR A 43 -8.65 -11.40 -7.08
C THR A 43 -8.74 -9.90 -6.79
N ASP A 44 -9.94 -9.33 -6.80
CA ASP A 44 -10.15 -7.89 -6.53
C ASP A 44 -9.72 -7.51 -5.11
N THR A 45 -9.99 -8.38 -4.13
CA THR A 45 -9.58 -8.18 -2.72
C THR A 45 -8.06 -8.10 -2.57
N SER A 46 -7.31 -8.84 -3.39
CA SER A 46 -5.85 -8.88 -3.29
C SER A 46 -5.18 -7.52 -3.54
N THR A 47 -5.72 -6.70 -4.46
CA THR A 47 -5.18 -5.37 -4.79
C THR A 47 -5.37 -4.38 -3.62
N THR A 48 -6.57 -4.38 -3.03
CA THR A 48 -6.89 -3.53 -1.87
C THR A 48 -6.03 -3.91 -0.67
N LEU A 49 -5.82 -5.21 -0.44
CA LEU A 49 -4.95 -5.70 0.62
C LEU A 49 -3.50 -5.22 0.46
N ARG A 50 -2.95 -5.24 -0.76
CA ARG A 50 -1.57 -4.80 -1.02
C ARG A 50 -1.39 -3.30 -0.83
N ARG A 51 -2.37 -2.50 -1.26
CA ARG A 51 -2.37 -1.05 -1.00
C ARG A 51 -2.44 -0.76 0.49
N ALA A 52 -3.26 -1.49 1.25
CA ALA A 52 -3.32 -1.37 2.70
C ALA A 52 -2.01 -1.80 3.39
N GLN A 53 -1.34 -2.85 2.89
CA GLN A 53 -0.01 -3.24 3.36
C GLN A 53 1.03 -2.16 3.10
N ALA A 54 1.03 -1.55 1.91
CA ALA A 54 1.92 -0.44 1.58
C ALA A 54 1.71 0.75 2.53
N ILE A 55 0.46 1.15 2.80
CA ILE A 55 0.15 2.23 3.76
C ILE A 55 0.71 1.91 5.15
N ARG A 56 0.43 0.71 5.68
CA ARG A 56 0.94 0.29 7.00
C ARG A 56 2.47 0.29 7.06
N LEU A 57 3.15 -0.10 5.98
CA LEU A 57 4.61 -0.04 5.90
C LEU A 57 5.10 1.41 5.91
N ILE A 58 4.42 2.35 5.25
CA ILE A 58 4.79 3.77 5.31
C ILE A 58 4.58 4.33 6.73
N GLU A 59 3.50 3.94 7.40
CA GLU A 59 3.25 4.31 8.79
C GLU A 59 4.33 3.75 9.74
N ASP A 60 4.74 2.49 9.57
CA ASP A 60 5.85 1.86 10.32
C ASP A 60 7.16 2.67 10.19
N LEU A 61 7.48 3.14 8.97
CA LEU A 61 8.63 4.02 8.77
C LEU A 61 8.48 5.34 9.52
N GLY A 62 7.28 5.93 9.49
CA GLY A 62 6.97 7.15 10.23
C GLY A 62 7.20 7.00 11.73
N GLU A 63 6.77 5.88 12.31
CA GLU A 63 6.97 5.59 13.73
C GLU A 63 8.46 5.36 14.07
N ARG A 64 9.21 4.65 13.24
CA ARG A 64 10.68 4.51 13.40
C ARG A 64 11.38 5.86 13.42
N MET A 65 11.03 6.77 12.52
CA MET A 65 11.60 8.11 12.50
C MET A 65 11.25 8.91 13.76
N LYS A 66 10.04 8.79 14.30
CA LYS A 66 9.64 9.45 15.56
C LYS A 66 10.45 8.96 16.76
N THR A 67 10.87 7.68 16.76
CA THR A 67 11.70 7.13 17.83
C THR A 67 13.17 7.58 17.77
N ASN A 68 13.62 8.14 16.64
CA ASN A 68 14.96 8.69 16.50
C ASN A 68 14.94 10.22 16.75
N PRO A 69 15.37 10.71 17.93
CA PRO A 69 15.13 12.10 18.35
C PRO A 69 15.84 13.17 17.49
N ASN A 70 16.82 12.78 16.67
CA ASN A 70 17.54 13.65 15.75
C ASN A 70 17.26 13.35 14.25
N ALA A 71 16.22 12.59 13.93
CA ALA A 71 15.87 12.24 12.55
C ALA A 71 15.68 13.47 11.64
N LEU A 72 15.20 14.60 12.18
CA LEU A 72 14.98 15.83 11.41
C LEU A 72 16.29 16.51 10.99
N ALA A 73 17.34 16.40 11.82
CA ALA A 73 18.67 16.91 11.49
C ALA A 73 19.34 16.10 10.36
N ASP A 74 18.98 14.81 10.26
CA ASP A 74 19.61 13.84 9.36
C ASP A 74 18.59 13.14 8.45
N LEU A 75 17.62 13.90 7.94
CA LEU A 75 16.61 13.39 7.00
C LEU A 75 17.24 12.78 5.74
N GLY A 76 18.42 13.27 5.36
CA GLY A 76 19.19 12.76 4.23
C GLY A 76 19.54 11.28 4.37
N THR A 77 19.76 10.78 5.59
CA THR A 77 20.08 9.37 5.83
C THR A 77 18.93 8.43 5.50
N TYR A 78 17.69 8.90 5.55
CA TYR A 78 16.51 8.11 5.14
C TYR A 78 16.28 8.15 3.62
N VAL A 79 16.86 9.10 2.88
CA VAL A 79 16.67 9.22 1.43
C VAL A 79 17.27 8.01 0.71
N THR A 80 16.47 7.36 -0.13
CA THR A 80 16.84 6.11 -0.77
C THR A 80 16.11 5.94 -2.11
N THR A 81 16.73 5.25 -3.05
CA THR A 81 16.13 4.92 -4.35
C THR A 81 15.50 3.52 -4.30
N PHE A 82 14.63 3.20 -5.26
CA PHE A 82 14.05 1.86 -5.39
C PHE A 82 15.09 0.73 -5.43
N ALA A 83 16.20 0.94 -6.15
CA ALA A 83 17.25 -0.06 -6.35
C ALA A 83 18.13 -0.29 -5.11
N ALA A 84 18.13 0.64 -4.14
CA ALA A 84 18.98 0.51 -2.97
C ALA A 84 18.48 -0.62 -2.05
N THR A 85 19.34 -1.60 -1.80
CA THR A 85 19.10 -2.72 -0.88
C THR A 85 20.14 -2.70 0.25
N PRO A 86 20.01 -1.78 1.21
CA PRO A 86 20.91 -1.73 2.35
C PRO A 86 20.87 -3.03 3.15
N THR A 87 22.04 -3.51 3.57
CA THR A 87 22.17 -4.70 4.41
C THR A 87 21.74 -4.38 5.83
N VAL A 88 20.97 -5.27 6.45
CA VAL A 88 20.55 -5.12 7.85
C VAL A 88 21.77 -5.34 8.74
N GLY A 89 22.20 -4.27 9.42
CA GLY A 89 23.25 -4.31 10.44
C GLY A 89 22.73 -4.73 11.82
N THR A 90 23.41 -4.29 12.88
CA THR A 90 22.99 -4.50 14.27
C THR A 90 23.07 -3.20 15.07
N CYS A 91 22.11 -3.00 15.97
CA CYS A 91 22.12 -1.95 16.98
C CYS A 91 22.07 -2.51 18.41
N ALA A 92 22.45 -3.78 18.61
CA ALA A 92 22.32 -4.48 19.89
C ALA A 92 23.18 -3.87 21.02
N THR A 93 24.33 -3.28 20.70
CA THR A 93 25.23 -2.61 21.65
C THR A 93 24.98 -1.09 21.74
N GLY A 94 23.85 -0.63 21.19
CA GLY A 94 23.56 0.78 20.98
C GLY A 94 24.02 1.29 19.61
N CYS A 95 23.29 2.28 19.10
CA CYS A 95 23.57 2.95 17.83
C CYS A 95 23.56 4.46 18.05
N THR A 96 24.44 5.18 17.35
CA THR A 96 24.28 6.62 17.14
C THR A 96 23.00 6.89 16.33
N HIS A 97 22.50 8.14 16.33
CA HIS A 97 21.29 8.51 15.59
C HIS A 97 21.36 8.17 14.10
N THR A 98 22.50 8.42 13.46
CA THR A 98 22.71 8.08 12.05
C THR A 98 22.78 6.57 11.83
N GLN A 99 23.47 5.82 12.71
CA GLN A 99 23.49 4.36 12.62
C GLN A 99 22.10 3.75 12.80
N LEU A 100 21.32 4.26 13.76
CA LEU A 100 19.94 3.82 13.98
C LEU A 100 19.08 4.09 12.75
N ALA A 101 19.21 5.27 12.12
CA ALA A 101 18.52 5.60 10.89
C ALA A 101 18.87 4.63 9.74
N THR A 102 20.16 4.33 9.54
CA THR A 102 20.58 3.36 8.50
C THR A 102 20.08 1.94 8.80
N TYR A 103 20.06 1.54 10.06
CA TYR A 103 19.54 0.24 10.50
C TYR A 103 18.03 0.14 10.27
N ASP A 104 17.26 1.13 10.73
CA ASP A 104 15.81 1.19 10.52
C ASP A 104 15.45 1.20 9.05
N LEU A 105 16.17 1.97 8.24
CA LEU A 105 16.01 1.98 6.79
C LEU A 105 16.23 0.58 6.20
N ALA A 106 17.28 -0.12 6.62
CA ALA A 106 17.59 -1.47 6.13
C ALA A 106 16.52 -2.49 6.52
N VAL A 107 16.10 -2.49 7.79
CA VAL A 107 15.04 -3.35 8.31
C VAL A 107 13.72 -3.07 7.58
N TRP A 108 13.36 -1.80 7.44
CA TRP A 108 12.13 -1.38 6.78
C TRP A 108 12.11 -1.76 5.30
N LYS A 109 13.18 -1.49 4.54
CA LYS A 109 13.25 -1.91 3.13
C LYS A 109 13.22 -3.42 2.97
N LYS A 110 13.76 -4.17 3.93
CA LYS A 110 13.60 -5.64 3.98
C LYS A 110 12.14 -6.02 4.21
N ALA A 111 11.45 -5.39 5.17
CA ALA A 111 10.04 -5.64 5.42
C ALA A 111 9.17 -5.34 4.18
N VAL A 112 9.46 -4.27 3.43
CA VAL A 112 8.78 -3.99 2.14
C VAL A 112 8.96 -5.14 1.15
N ARG A 113 10.18 -5.65 0.97
CA ARG A 113 10.46 -6.78 0.06
C ARG A 113 9.80 -8.08 0.50
N ASP A 114 9.76 -8.32 1.81
CA ASP A 114 9.25 -9.57 2.38
C ASP A 114 7.71 -9.61 2.41
N ASN A 115 7.04 -8.45 2.48
CA ASN A 115 5.57 -8.36 2.60
C ASN A 115 4.85 -7.99 1.30
N LEU A 116 5.57 -7.52 0.29
CA LEU A 116 4.99 -7.18 -1.02
C LEU A 116 5.70 -7.92 -2.16
N PRO A 117 4.97 -8.40 -3.16
CA PRO A 117 5.55 -9.13 -4.29
C PRO A 117 6.43 -8.21 -5.14
N LEU A 118 7.71 -8.55 -5.20
CA LEU A 118 8.76 -7.70 -5.77
C LEU A 118 8.71 -6.27 -5.18
N GLY A 119 8.36 -6.17 -3.90
CA GLY A 119 8.22 -4.90 -3.20
C GLY A 119 9.53 -4.10 -3.23
N GLN A 120 9.44 -2.82 -3.59
CA GLN A 120 10.57 -1.90 -3.57
C GLN A 120 10.10 -0.55 -3.06
N ALA A 121 11.01 0.22 -2.47
CA ALA A 121 10.67 1.51 -1.90
C ALA A 121 11.72 2.59 -2.17
N SER A 122 11.23 3.80 -2.40
CA SER A 122 12.02 5.01 -2.53
C SER A 122 11.54 6.04 -1.52
N ILE A 123 12.49 6.73 -0.88
CA ILE A 123 12.24 7.85 0.03
C ILE A 123 12.98 9.04 -0.55
N PHE A 124 12.31 10.18 -0.64
CA PHE A 124 12.86 11.36 -1.30
C PHE A 124 12.42 12.64 -0.60
N VAL A 125 13.15 13.72 -0.88
CA VAL A 125 12.77 15.07 -0.46
C VAL A 125 11.68 15.59 -1.41
N PRO A 126 10.49 15.99 -0.91
CA PRO A 126 9.44 16.54 -1.74
C PRO A 126 9.92 17.79 -2.50
N PRO A 127 9.38 18.09 -3.70
CA PRO A 127 9.78 19.28 -4.47
C PRO A 127 9.56 20.57 -3.69
N ALA A 128 8.50 20.61 -2.87
CA ALA A 128 8.19 21.73 -1.97
C ALA A 128 9.29 22.00 -0.90
N GLU A 129 10.13 21.02 -0.59
CA GLU A 129 11.18 21.06 0.43
C GLU A 129 12.59 21.21 -0.18
N THR A 130 12.70 21.33 -1.51
CA THR A 130 13.99 21.41 -2.21
C THR A 130 14.74 22.71 -1.93
N ALA A 131 14.02 23.83 -1.84
CA ALA A 131 14.57 25.15 -1.49
C ALA A 131 14.86 25.31 0.02
N VAL A 132 14.41 24.36 0.85
CA VAL A 132 14.62 24.37 2.29
C VAL A 132 15.96 23.74 2.63
N ALA A 133 16.73 24.39 3.50
CA ALA A 133 18.05 23.94 3.91
C ALA A 133 17.99 22.55 4.60
N ALA A 134 19.07 21.77 4.45
CA ALA A 134 19.22 20.50 5.15
C ALA A 134 19.12 20.75 6.68
N GLY A 135 18.23 20.01 7.36
CA GLY A 135 17.93 20.17 8.79
C GLY A 135 16.73 21.07 9.12
N GLN A 136 16.15 21.77 8.13
CA GLN A 136 14.91 22.55 8.31
C GLN A 136 13.68 21.90 7.66
N ARG A 137 13.88 20.86 6.86
CA ARG A 137 12.80 20.13 6.18
C ARG A 137 11.90 19.45 7.19
N ARG A 138 10.59 19.38 6.90
CA ARG A 138 9.58 18.81 7.79
C ARG A 138 8.90 17.58 7.21
N GLN A 139 9.14 17.27 5.94
CA GLN A 139 8.42 16.22 5.24
C GLN A 139 9.35 15.37 4.36
N LEU A 140 9.05 14.08 4.27
CA LEU A 140 9.60 13.16 3.28
C LEU A 140 8.48 12.60 2.41
N GLY A 141 8.79 12.36 1.14
CA GLY A 141 7.94 11.55 0.26
C GLY A 141 8.39 10.10 0.33
N VAL A 142 7.44 9.18 0.51
CA VAL A 142 7.68 7.74 0.51
C VAL A 142 6.84 7.11 -0.57
N MET A 143 7.51 6.39 -1.46
CA MET A 143 6.87 5.63 -2.52
C MET A 143 7.21 4.16 -2.37
N ILE A 144 6.17 3.33 -2.28
CA ILE A 144 6.29 1.88 -2.30
C ILE A 144 5.71 1.38 -3.62
N ALA A 145 6.46 0.54 -4.31
CA ALA A 145 6.06 -0.10 -5.55
C ALA A 145 6.02 -1.62 -5.37
N TRP A 146 5.02 -2.27 -5.96
CA TRP A 146 4.90 -3.73 -5.96
C TRP A 146 4.32 -4.22 -7.28
N ARG A 147 4.53 -5.51 -7.58
CA ARG A 147 3.98 -6.12 -8.79
C ARG A 147 2.59 -6.67 -8.50
N GLU A 148 1.59 -6.10 -9.15
CA GLU A 148 0.26 -6.68 -9.15
C GLU A 148 0.17 -7.92 -10.03
N ASN A 149 -0.68 -8.86 -9.62
CA ASN A 149 -1.03 -10.03 -10.43
C ASN A 149 -2.29 -9.70 -11.24
N GLU A 150 -2.16 -8.73 -12.14
CA GLU A 150 -3.24 -8.24 -12.99
C GLU A 150 -3.33 -9.05 -14.28
N SER A 151 -4.55 -9.29 -14.75
CA SER A 151 -4.81 -9.85 -16.09
C SER A 151 -4.60 -8.82 -17.20
N ASP A 152 -4.72 -7.52 -16.89
CA ASP A 152 -4.51 -6.40 -17.79
C ASP A 152 -3.29 -5.58 -17.36
N LEU A 153 -2.23 -5.62 -18.18
CA LEU A 153 -0.97 -4.92 -17.92
C LEU A 153 -0.85 -3.62 -18.73
N THR A 154 -1.92 -3.18 -19.40
CA THR A 154 -1.91 -1.96 -20.21
C THR A 154 -1.64 -0.72 -19.36
N ALA A 155 -0.97 0.27 -19.96
CA ALA A 155 -0.75 1.56 -19.31
C ALA A 155 -2.07 2.26 -18.96
N ALA A 156 -3.11 2.10 -19.79
CA ALA A 156 -4.42 2.67 -19.53
C ALA A 156 -5.01 2.17 -18.20
N TYR A 157 -4.96 0.87 -17.91
CA TYR A 157 -5.42 0.35 -16.62
C TYR A 157 -4.53 0.81 -15.46
N LYS A 158 -3.21 0.66 -15.61
CA LYS A 158 -2.23 0.93 -14.54
C LYS A 158 -2.14 2.41 -14.17
N ASP A 159 -2.19 3.32 -15.14
CA ASP A 159 -2.10 4.76 -14.89
C ASP A 159 -3.32 5.26 -14.09
N ASN A 160 -4.49 4.59 -14.20
CA ASN A 160 -5.67 4.95 -13.41
C ASN A 160 -5.55 4.59 -11.92
N ILE A 161 -4.75 3.58 -11.59
CA ILE A 161 -4.57 3.08 -10.22
C ILE A 161 -3.27 3.55 -9.56
N ASP A 162 -2.33 4.06 -10.36
CA ASP A 162 -1.06 4.64 -9.94
C ASP A 162 -1.26 5.99 -9.25
N ALA A 163 -0.96 6.04 -7.94
CA ALA A 163 -1.09 7.23 -7.12
C ALA A 163 -0.10 8.36 -7.49
N THR A 164 0.86 8.11 -8.39
CA THR A 164 1.81 9.12 -8.88
C THR A 164 1.30 9.88 -10.09
N LYS A 165 0.19 9.43 -10.70
CA LYS A 165 -0.40 10.09 -11.86
C LYS A 165 -1.33 11.21 -11.42
N VAL A 166 -1.21 12.34 -12.11
CA VAL A 166 -2.10 13.49 -11.96
C VAL A 166 -3.02 13.49 -13.17
N ARG A 167 -4.33 13.54 -12.93
CA ARG A 167 -5.33 13.70 -13.98
C ARG A 167 -5.56 15.19 -14.25
N ALA A 168 -5.30 15.62 -15.47
CA ALA A 168 -5.65 16.95 -15.94
C ALA A 168 -7.16 17.06 -16.23
N ALA A 169 -7.67 18.29 -16.34
CA ALA A 169 -9.09 18.54 -16.57
C ALA A 169 -9.62 17.97 -17.90
N ASP A 170 -8.73 17.76 -18.88
CA ASP A 170 -9.02 17.10 -20.16
C ASP A 170 -9.03 15.56 -20.08
N GLY A 171 -8.83 15.00 -18.87
CA GLY A 171 -8.81 13.57 -18.61
C GLY A 171 -7.46 12.90 -18.85
N THR A 172 -6.46 13.62 -19.37
CA THR A 172 -5.10 13.07 -19.59
C THR A 172 -4.39 12.82 -18.26
N LEU A 173 -3.59 11.74 -18.21
CA LEU A 173 -2.78 11.39 -17.05
C LEU A 173 -1.33 11.79 -17.32
N SER A 174 -0.80 12.69 -16.49
CA SER A 174 0.61 13.08 -16.50
C SER A 174 1.29 12.56 -15.24
N ASN A 175 2.59 12.33 -15.29
CA ASN A 175 3.34 12.03 -14.06
C ASN A 175 3.31 13.24 -13.13
N GLY A 176 3.17 13.01 -11.83
CA GLY A 176 3.49 14.03 -10.83
C GLY A 176 4.95 14.47 -10.98
N ALA A 177 5.22 15.76 -10.78
CA ALA A 177 6.56 16.32 -10.99
C ALA A 177 7.64 15.55 -10.20
N GLY A 178 8.58 14.93 -10.92
CA GLY A 178 9.80 14.34 -10.37
C GLY A 178 9.72 12.90 -9.82
N PHE A 179 8.53 12.28 -9.79
CA PHE A 179 8.38 10.94 -9.19
C PHE A 179 7.70 9.98 -10.15
N GLN A 180 8.46 9.00 -10.63
CA GLN A 180 7.96 7.99 -11.55
C GLN A 180 7.92 6.62 -10.85
N CYS A 181 6.76 5.98 -10.93
CA CYS A 181 6.64 4.58 -10.58
C CYS A 181 7.52 3.74 -11.53
N PRO A 182 8.30 2.76 -11.04
CA PRO A 182 9.08 1.89 -11.91
C PRO A 182 8.21 1.14 -12.92
N ALA A 183 8.72 0.93 -14.14
CA ALA A 183 7.97 0.28 -15.20
C ALA A 183 7.48 -1.12 -14.77
N ASN A 184 6.21 -1.42 -15.06
CA ASN A 184 5.51 -2.66 -14.69
C ASN A 184 5.22 -2.85 -13.20
N PHE A 185 5.29 -1.79 -12.39
CA PHE A 185 4.86 -1.81 -10.99
C PHE A 185 3.62 -0.93 -10.80
N THR A 186 2.90 -1.21 -9.72
CA THR A 186 1.89 -0.32 -9.15
C THR A 186 2.51 0.38 -7.95
N CYS A 187 2.26 1.67 -7.78
CA CYS A 187 2.85 2.46 -6.71
C CYS A 187 1.81 3.12 -5.80
N HIS A 188 2.19 3.22 -4.52
CA HIS A 188 1.54 4.08 -3.55
C HIS A 188 2.53 5.14 -3.08
N LEU A 189 2.12 6.40 -3.18
CA LEU A 189 2.86 7.57 -2.72
C LEU A 189 2.14 8.17 -1.52
N GLN A 190 2.88 8.38 -0.43
CA GLN A 190 2.42 9.13 0.72
C GLN A 190 3.53 10.07 1.19
N TYR A 191 3.13 11.27 1.57
CA TYR A 191 4.01 12.20 2.26
C TYR A 191 3.86 12.03 3.76
N ILE A 192 4.97 11.89 4.46
CA ILE A 192 4.98 11.74 5.92
C ILE A 192 5.70 12.93 6.57
N PRO A 193 5.09 13.54 7.60
CA PRO A 193 5.77 14.55 8.38
C PRO A 193 6.84 13.88 9.25
N VAL A 194 7.99 14.51 9.40
CA VAL A 194 9.02 14.07 10.33
C VAL A 194 8.92 14.92 11.58
N ALA A 195 8.48 14.29 12.67
CA ALA A 195 8.40 14.94 13.96
C ALA A 195 9.83 15.20 14.48
N ALA A 196 10.06 16.39 15.01
CA ALA A 196 11.24 16.68 15.80
C ALA A 196 10.82 17.05 17.22
N ARG A 197 11.53 16.51 18.21
CA ARG A 197 11.41 16.94 19.60
C ARG A 197 12.01 18.33 19.82
N CYS A 198 12.91 18.74 18.93
CA CYS A 198 13.59 20.03 18.99
C CYS A 198 13.36 20.81 17.70
N ALA A 199 13.12 22.11 17.82
CA ALA A 199 12.96 23.01 16.68
C ALA A 199 14.34 23.53 16.23
N PRO A 200 14.70 23.42 14.94
CA PRO A 200 15.89 24.08 14.42
C PRO A 200 15.70 25.61 14.44
N TYR A 201 16.69 26.32 14.95
CA TYR A 201 16.77 27.77 15.01
C TYR A 201 18.14 28.23 14.49
N ALA A 202 18.14 29.03 13.43
CA ALA A 202 19.35 29.55 12.80
C ALA A 202 19.25 31.07 12.67
N PRO A 203 19.65 31.85 13.69
CA PRO A 203 19.60 33.30 13.63
C PRO A 203 20.68 33.81 12.66
N GLY A 204 20.26 34.48 11.59
CA GLY A 204 21.16 35.23 10.70
C GLY A 204 22.08 34.41 9.80
N GLY A 205 21.76 33.14 9.50
CA GLY A 205 22.55 32.31 8.56
C GLY A 205 23.77 31.59 9.18
N ASN A 206 23.90 31.61 10.51
CA ASN A 206 24.92 30.87 11.26
C ASN A 206 24.53 29.38 11.46
N THR A 207 25.39 28.63 12.16
CA THR A 207 25.18 27.23 12.55
C THR A 207 23.80 26.99 13.18
N THR A 208 23.05 26.00 12.65
CA THR A 208 21.73 25.61 13.14
C THR A 208 21.82 25.14 14.59
N MET A 209 21.15 25.84 15.50
CA MET A 209 20.95 25.42 16.89
C MET A 209 19.61 24.68 17.01
N TYR A 210 19.47 23.78 17.98
CA TYR A 210 18.23 23.06 18.22
C TYR A 210 17.66 23.45 19.58
N TYR A 211 16.43 23.94 19.61
CA TYR A 211 15.72 24.29 20.84
C TYR A 211 14.68 23.22 21.16
N CYS A 212 14.84 22.56 22.30
CA CYS A 212 13.90 21.56 22.78
C CYS A 212 13.10 22.16 23.94
N PRO A 213 11.77 22.28 23.86
CA PRO A 213 10.97 22.78 24.98
C PRO A 213 11.03 21.79 26.16
N GLY A 214 11.37 22.29 27.35
CA GLY A 214 11.33 21.51 28.60
C GLY A 214 12.64 20.85 29.04
N VAL A 215 13.79 21.29 28.52
CA VAL A 215 15.12 21.04 29.10
C VAL A 215 15.73 22.32 29.66
#